data_AF-A0A941GDR7-F1
#
_entry.id   AF-A0A941GDR7-F1
#
_cell.length_a   1.000
_cell.length_b   1.000
_cell.length_c   1.000
_cell.angle_alpha   90.00
_cell.angle_beta   90.00
_cell.angle_gamma   90.00
#
_symmetry.space_group_name_H-M   'P 1'
#
loop_
_entity.id
_entity.type
_entity.pdbx_description
1 polymer ?
#
loop_
_entity_poly.entity_id
_entity_poly.type
_entity_poly.pdbx_seq_one_letter_code
_entity_poly.pdbx_strand_id
1 'polypeptide(L)'
;MDARLKELVDLTKKQWGLTDYYLGRHRLFRWLMLDGETIYFLNMEWFPNKYANWIDEEENPAGTASIDINIHTKEFHSAIFVQGLTYAKNGIVFPNKDVEEVKEWLANFTGLKIEKDFICKKRAERELYFQEQWNRVPLSPSVSIEVEFNEKGELTFYSQNISVLSKRKDLEEEYTLSLSSPIEAIAREQVVLAKFPQDDGTIIVYGVEETFIRNDQKGTVPFILDKGIPKIVNKEIVWQNTKRDNFERKYLQWDDEVSVEDAYSRVPHPDSLPITDEEVEKCMQGIIEFLQMKYPHESGKWMLKYLNRENSYLHANLEKTASKSLFAEKILIFLDNEGNVINYMDKKDLWDKIMDTKDDEQKEIKVSKEEAYNKLKPYFTLTPYYVFDSGDNKWVLCGKFDCDYFVDVESGEVSRLEDSFLIY
;
A
#
# COMPACT_ATOMS: atom_id res chain seq x y z
N MET A 1 4.66 -15.48 30.87
CA MET A 1 4.01 -14.35 30.16
C MET A 1 3.99 -13.16 31.10
N ASP A 2 4.35 -11.97 30.60
CA ASP A 2 4.25 -10.70 31.34
C ASP A 2 2.80 -10.44 31.81
N ALA A 3 2.63 -9.86 32.99
CA ALA A 3 1.30 -9.64 33.58
C ALA A 3 0.43 -8.69 32.76
N ARG A 4 1.02 -7.69 32.09
CA ARG A 4 0.32 -6.73 31.24
C ARG A 4 -0.18 -7.40 29.98
N LEU A 5 0.63 -8.26 29.37
CA LEU A 5 0.20 -9.08 28.23
C LEU A 5 -0.89 -10.08 28.63
N LYS A 6 -0.79 -10.67 29.82
CA LYS A 6 -1.81 -11.59 30.33
C LYS A 6 -3.20 -10.96 30.40
N GLU A 7 -3.30 -9.68 30.77
CA GLU A 7 -4.58 -8.96 30.76
C GLU A 7 -5.19 -8.89 29.35
N LEU A 8 -4.38 -8.59 28.34
CA LEU A 8 -4.81 -8.53 26.94
C LEU A 8 -5.20 -9.92 26.40
N VAL A 9 -4.47 -10.96 26.79
CA VAL A 9 -4.79 -12.35 26.45
C VAL A 9 -6.14 -12.77 27.05
N ASP A 10 -6.38 -12.48 28.32
CA ASP A 10 -7.64 -12.81 29.00
C ASP A 10 -8.82 -12.01 28.41
N LEU A 11 -8.60 -10.73 28.07
CA LEU A 11 -9.57 -9.89 27.37
C LEU A 11 -9.93 -10.47 26.00
N THR A 12 -8.92 -10.83 25.20
CA THR A 12 -9.07 -11.42 23.86
C THR A 12 -9.85 -12.72 23.93
N LYS A 13 -9.48 -13.60 24.85
CA LYS A 13 -10.17 -14.88 25.05
C LYS A 13 -11.66 -14.70 25.31
N LYS A 14 -12.00 -13.72 26.15
CA LYS A 14 -13.39 -13.40 26.49
C LYS A 14 -14.13 -12.77 25.31
N GLN A 15 -13.55 -11.76 24.68
CA GLN A 15 -14.18 -10.99 23.60
C GLN A 15 -14.55 -11.86 22.41
N TRP A 16 -13.68 -12.81 22.07
CA TRP A 16 -13.82 -13.64 20.86
C TRP A 16 -14.33 -15.06 21.13
N GLY A 17 -14.83 -15.33 22.34
CA GLY A 17 -15.44 -16.63 22.66
C GLY A 17 -14.48 -17.83 22.63
N LEU A 18 -13.18 -17.60 22.84
CA LEU A 18 -12.10 -18.57 22.62
C LEU A 18 -11.95 -19.61 23.75
N THR A 19 -13.06 -20.01 24.37
CA THR A 19 -13.05 -20.97 25.50
C THR A 19 -12.55 -22.36 25.09
N ASP A 20 -12.86 -22.81 23.89
CA ASP A 20 -12.41 -24.08 23.30
C ASP A 20 -11.07 -23.95 22.55
N TYR A 21 -10.28 -22.94 22.90
CA TYR A 21 -8.95 -22.68 22.35
C TYR A 21 -7.89 -22.56 23.45
N TYR A 22 -6.64 -22.80 23.07
CA TYR A 22 -5.46 -22.45 23.84
C TYR A 22 -4.61 -21.45 23.05
N LEU A 23 -3.88 -20.58 23.75
CA LEU A 23 -2.94 -19.67 23.12
C LEU A 23 -1.71 -20.49 22.69
N GLY A 24 -1.49 -20.63 21.38
CA GLY A 24 -0.37 -21.37 20.81
C GLY A 24 0.88 -20.51 20.69
N ARG A 25 0.76 -19.38 19.99
CA ARG A 25 1.86 -18.44 19.76
C ARG A 25 1.40 -17.01 20.04
N HIS A 26 2.34 -16.14 20.38
CA HIS A 26 2.11 -14.71 20.47
C HIS A 26 3.40 -13.96 20.16
N ARG A 27 3.28 -12.77 19.58
CA ARG A 27 4.41 -11.87 19.36
C ARG A 27 3.97 -10.43 19.47
N LEU A 28 4.88 -9.57 19.89
CA LEU A 28 4.67 -8.12 19.84
C LEU A 28 5.32 -7.59 18.58
N PHE A 29 4.61 -6.74 17.86
CA PHE A 29 5.17 -6.05 16.71
C PHE A 29 4.75 -4.59 16.73
N ARG A 30 5.42 -3.78 15.93
CA ARG A 30 5.09 -2.36 15.78
C ARG A 30 4.75 -2.04 14.33
N TRP A 31 4.02 -0.95 14.15
CA TRP A 31 3.68 -0.41 12.85
C TRP A 31 3.88 1.10 12.88
N LEU A 32 4.60 1.62 11.87
CA LEU A 32 4.67 3.05 11.57
C LEU A 32 3.44 3.54 10.80
N MET A 33 2.79 4.56 11.37
CA MET A 33 1.69 5.30 10.76
C MET A 33 2.19 6.36 9.79
N LEU A 34 1.30 6.81 8.90
CA LEU A 34 1.61 7.84 7.88
C LEU A 34 2.11 9.15 8.48
N ASP A 35 1.63 9.50 9.68
CA ASP A 35 2.02 10.69 10.43
C ASP A 35 3.29 10.53 11.27
N GLY A 36 3.94 9.37 11.19
CA GLY A 36 5.14 9.01 11.94
C GLY A 36 4.87 8.40 13.32
N GLU A 37 3.61 8.24 13.75
CA GLU A 37 3.30 7.59 15.02
C GLU A 37 3.66 6.09 14.98
N THR A 38 4.25 5.60 16.06
CA THR A 38 4.52 4.16 16.22
C THR A 38 3.44 3.52 17.09
N ILE A 39 2.79 2.51 16.54
CA ILE A 39 1.73 1.76 17.21
C ILE A 39 2.21 0.33 17.45
N TYR A 40 1.81 -0.26 18.57
CA TYR A 40 2.25 -1.58 19.00
C TYR A 40 1.07 -2.52 19.14
N PHE A 41 1.24 -3.71 18.58
CA PHE A 41 0.25 -4.75 18.57
C PHE A 41 0.79 -6.00 19.24
N LEU A 42 -0.08 -6.66 20.00
CA LEU A 42 0.11 -8.04 20.39
C LEU A 42 -0.68 -8.90 19.40
N ASN A 43 0.02 -9.66 18.57
CA ASN A 43 -0.57 -10.75 17.81
C ASN A 43 -0.69 -11.97 18.72
N MET A 44 -1.85 -12.62 18.71
CA MET A 44 -2.09 -13.88 19.41
C MET A 44 -2.68 -14.90 18.44
N GLU A 45 -2.02 -16.03 18.33
CA GLU A 45 -2.52 -17.19 17.60
C GLU A 45 -3.11 -18.21 18.57
N TRP A 46 -4.41 -18.42 18.46
CA TRP A 46 -5.19 -19.30 19.29
C TRP A 46 -5.54 -20.56 18.53
N PHE A 47 -5.09 -21.70 19.02
CA PHE A 47 -5.30 -23.00 18.37
C PHE A 47 -6.52 -23.69 18.98
N PRO A 48 -7.43 -24.26 18.18
CA PRO A 48 -8.55 -25.01 18.70
C PRO A 48 -8.06 -26.19 19.54
N ASN A 49 -8.71 -26.47 20.68
CA ASN A 49 -8.29 -27.52 21.62
C ASN A 49 -8.22 -28.93 20.98
N LYS A 50 -8.99 -29.16 19.92
CA LYS A 50 -8.94 -30.42 19.15
C LYS A 50 -7.59 -30.65 18.44
N TYR A 51 -6.77 -29.62 18.31
CA TYR A 51 -5.42 -29.66 17.74
C TYR A 51 -4.32 -29.53 18.80
N ALA A 52 -4.58 -29.92 20.06
CA ALA A 52 -3.60 -29.82 21.15
C ALA A 52 -2.24 -30.52 20.90
N ASN A 53 -2.15 -31.40 19.90
CA ASN A 53 -0.92 -32.10 19.49
C ASN A 53 -0.40 -31.63 18.11
N TRP A 54 -0.80 -30.44 17.64
CA TRP A 54 -0.29 -29.89 16.39
C TRP A 54 1.20 -29.55 16.54
N ILE A 55 2.03 -30.11 15.66
CA ILE A 55 3.49 -29.97 15.69
C ILE A 55 4.05 -29.28 14.44
N ASP A 56 3.19 -28.94 13.48
CA ASP A 56 3.63 -28.23 12.29
C ASP A 56 3.90 -26.77 12.67
N GLU A 57 5.15 -26.34 12.51
CA GLU A 57 5.59 -24.98 12.81
C GLU A 57 5.41 -24.03 11.62
N GLU A 58 5.26 -24.57 10.40
CA GLU A 58 5.11 -23.81 9.16
C GLU A 58 3.65 -23.47 8.87
N GLU A 59 2.70 -24.32 9.31
CA GLU A 59 1.27 -24.12 9.07
C GLU A 59 0.44 -23.99 10.33
N ASN A 60 -0.54 -23.07 10.30
CA ASN A 60 -1.57 -22.96 11.32
C ASN A 60 -2.71 -23.97 11.05
N PRO A 61 -3.20 -24.71 12.07
CA PRO A 61 -4.30 -25.63 11.87
C PRO A 61 -5.61 -24.90 11.52
N ALA A 62 -6.52 -25.62 10.86
CA ALA A 62 -7.80 -25.09 10.43
C ALA A 62 -8.62 -24.50 11.59
N GLY A 63 -9.06 -23.25 11.42
CA GLY A 63 -9.79 -22.47 12.41
C GLY A 63 -9.00 -21.97 13.61
N THR A 64 -7.67 -21.96 13.52
CA THR A 64 -6.82 -21.07 14.34
C THR A 64 -7.31 -19.63 14.21
N ALA A 65 -7.41 -18.94 15.35
CA ALA A 65 -7.72 -17.51 15.38
C ALA A 65 -6.44 -16.71 15.57
N SER A 66 -6.04 -15.92 14.56
CA SER A 66 -4.95 -14.94 14.68
C SER A 66 -5.57 -13.57 14.92
N ILE A 67 -5.26 -12.95 16.05
CA ILE A 67 -5.94 -11.74 16.53
C ILE A 67 -4.91 -10.70 16.95
N ASP A 68 -5.03 -9.50 16.40
CA ASP A 68 -4.20 -8.35 16.77
C ASP A 68 -4.96 -7.40 17.68
N ILE A 69 -4.33 -7.04 18.80
CA ILE A 69 -4.83 -6.02 19.74
C ILE A 69 -3.77 -4.95 19.95
N ASN A 70 -4.19 -3.68 19.87
CA ASN A 70 -3.34 -2.56 20.24
C ASN A 70 -3.06 -2.61 21.75
N ILE A 71 -1.79 -2.68 22.14
CA ILE A 71 -1.45 -2.91 23.55
C ILE A 71 -1.78 -1.72 24.46
N HIS A 72 -1.92 -0.52 23.90
CA HIS A 72 -2.16 0.71 24.64
C HIS A 72 -3.64 1.09 24.68
N THR A 73 -4.34 1.01 23.55
CA THR A 73 -5.77 1.36 23.46
C THR A 73 -6.68 0.19 23.79
N LYS A 74 -6.15 -1.04 23.74
CA LYS A 74 -6.90 -2.31 23.86
C LYS A 74 -7.93 -2.52 22.75
N GLU A 75 -7.82 -1.76 21.65
CA GLU A 75 -8.66 -1.92 20.47
C GLU A 75 -8.19 -3.11 19.65
N PHE A 76 -9.13 -3.93 19.19
CA PHE A 76 -8.86 -5.04 18.28
C PHE A 76 -8.75 -4.51 16.87
N HIS A 77 -7.69 -4.90 16.16
CA HIS A 77 -7.41 -4.43 14.82
C HIS A 77 -7.68 -5.50 13.76
N SER A 78 -7.43 -6.77 14.10
CA SER A 78 -7.71 -7.89 13.22
C SER A 78 -8.19 -9.10 14.02
N ALA A 79 -9.00 -9.94 13.40
CA ALA A 79 -9.29 -11.30 13.85
C ALA A 79 -9.54 -12.18 12.63
N ILE A 80 -8.64 -13.13 12.40
CA ILE A 80 -8.63 -14.00 11.23
C ILE A 80 -8.76 -15.44 11.69
N PHE A 81 -9.81 -16.12 11.23
CA PHE A 81 -10.02 -17.54 11.47
C PHE A 81 -9.60 -18.35 10.25
N VAL A 82 -8.51 -19.11 10.38
CA VAL A 82 -7.86 -19.85 9.29
C VAL A 82 -8.87 -20.75 8.57
N GLN A 83 -8.88 -20.67 7.22
CA GLN A 83 -9.81 -21.36 6.33
C GLN A 83 -11.30 -20.98 6.51
N GLY A 84 -11.60 -19.85 7.16
CA GLY A 84 -12.98 -19.41 7.37
C GLY A 84 -13.76 -20.32 8.34
N LEU A 85 -13.05 -20.98 9.27
CA LEU A 85 -13.64 -21.89 10.26
C LEU A 85 -13.46 -21.36 11.67
N THR A 86 -14.53 -21.31 12.45
CA THR A 86 -14.46 -20.93 13.87
C THR A 86 -15.05 -22.02 14.77
N TYR A 87 -14.45 -22.17 15.96
CA TYR A 87 -14.92 -23.02 17.06
C TYR A 87 -15.26 -22.17 18.30
N ALA A 88 -15.39 -20.86 18.13
CA ALA A 88 -15.68 -19.95 19.22
C ALA A 88 -17.05 -20.27 19.84
N LYS A 89 -17.11 -20.35 21.17
CA LYS A 89 -18.38 -20.46 21.89
C LYS A 89 -18.91 -19.09 22.21
N ASN A 90 -20.17 -18.83 21.83
CA ASN A 90 -20.77 -17.51 21.90
C ASN A 90 -19.93 -16.46 21.14
N GLY A 91 -19.38 -16.87 19.98
CA GLY A 91 -18.71 -15.95 19.06
C GLY A 91 -19.69 -14.98 18.42
N ILE A 92 -19.15 -14.08 17.60
CA ILE A 92 -19.94 -13.08 16.87
C ILE A 92 -20.61 -13.78 15.68
N VAL A 93 -21.93 -13.61 15.55
CA VAL A 93 -22.74 -14.25 14.49
C VAL A 93 -23.71 -13.22 13.94
N PHE A 94 -23.81 -13.17 12.62
CA PHE A 94 -24.73 -12.34 11.85
C PHE A 94 -25.63 -13.27 11.01
N PRO A 95 -26.76 -13.74 11.57
CA PRO A 95 -27.60 -14.76 10.91
C PRO A 95 -28.05 -14.34 9.51
N ASN A 96 -28.36 -13.05 9.34
CA ASN A 96 -28.82 -12.49 8.07
C ASN A 96 -27.69 -11.88 7.23
N LYS A 97 -26.48 -11.77 7.79
CA LYS A 97 -25.32 -11.07 7.17
C LYS A 97 -25.73 -9.67 6.70
N ASP A 98 -26.59 -9.02 7.47
CA ASP A 98 -27.18 -7.75 7.10
C ASP A 98 -26.21 -6.60 7.34
N VAL A 99 -26.20 -5.63 6.42
CA VAL A 99 -25.26 -4.50 6.48
C VAL A 99 -25.51 -3.63 7.70
N GLU A 100 -26.77 -3.39 8.07
CA GLU A 100 -27.12 -2.52 9.20
C GLU A 100 -26.84 -3.22 10.54
N GLU A 101 -27.07 -4.53 10.62
CA GLU A 101 -26.67 -5.35 11.77
C GLU A 101 -25.16 -5.28 12.01
N VAL A 102 -24.37 -5.42 10.94
CA VAL A 102 -22.89 -5.35 11.01
C VAL A 102 -22.41 -3.95 11.37
N LYS A 103 -23.03 -2.89 10.82
CA LYS A 103 -22.69 -1.51 11.17
C LYS A 103 -22.96 -1.20 12.64
N GLU A 104 -24.10 -1.66 13.19
CA GLU A 104 -24.43 -1.48 14.60
C GLU A 104 -23.42 -2.20 15.49
N TRP A 105 -23.07 -3.44 15.15
CA TRP A 105 -22.01 -4.17 15.85
C TRP A 105 -20.68 -3.42 15.79
N LEU A 106 -20.24 -2.97 14.61
CA LEU A 106 -18.99 -2.23 14.44
C LEU A 106 -18.98 -0.94 15.27
N ALA A 107 -20.09 -0.18 15.30
CA ALA A 107 -20.18 1.06 16.07
C ALA A 107 -20.03 0.79 17.57
N ASN A 108 -20.67 -0.26 18.07
CA ASN A 108 -20.57 -0.67 19.48
C ASN A 108 -19.20 -1.26 19.82
N PHE A 109 -18.61 -2.02 18.89
CA PHE A 109 -17.34 -2.72 19.08
C PHE A 109 -16.14 -1.78 19.04
N THR A 110 -16.14 -0.84 18.10
CA THR A 110 -15.02 0.08 17.85
C THR A 110 -15.21 1.44 18.51
N GLY A 111 -16.44 1.83 18.86
CA GLY A 111 -16.78 3.19 19.28
C GLY A 111 -16.76 4.22 18.14
N LEU A 112 -16.51 3.79 16.90
CA LEU A 112 -16.51 4.65 15.73
C LEU A 112 -17.93 5.03 15.31
N LYS A 113 -18.05 6.18 14.63
CA LYS A 113 -19.32 6.65 14.07
C LYS A 113 -19.58 6.00 12.71
N ILE A 114 -19.71 4.67 12.68
CA ILE A 114 -19.82 3.87 11.45
C ILE A 114 -20.86 4.42 10.49
N GLU A 115 -22.08 4.68 10.95
CA GLU A 115 -23.18 5.16 10.09
C GLU A 115 -22.92 6.53 9.45
N LYS A 116 -22.13 7.37 10.11
CA LYS A 116 -21.83 8.72 9.61
C LYS A 116 -20.58 8.73 8.73
N ASP A 117 -19.53 8.09 9.23
CA ASP A 117 -18.17 8.28 8.77
C ASP A 117 -17.70 7.11 7.87
N PHE A 118 -18.53 6.09 7.62
CA PHE A 118 -18.19 4.95 6.74
C PHE A 118 -19.30 4.66 5.71
N ILE A 119 -18.89 4.18 4.53
CA ILE A 119 -19.79 3.71 3.47
C ILE A 119 -19.46 2.26 3.08
N CYS A 120 -20.47 1.41 2.94
CA CYS A 120 -20.30 0.06 2.41
C CYS A 120 -20.06 0.13 0.88
N LYS A 121 -18.83 -0.16 0.43
CA LYS A 121 -18.47 -0.13 -1.00
C LYS A 121 -18.64 -1.48 -1.69
N LYS A 122 -18.45 -2.58 -0.95
CA LYS A 122 -18.61 -3.94 -1.47
C LYS A 122 -19.54 -4.73 -0.56
N ARG A 123 -20.51 -5.39 -1.19
CA ARG A 123 -21.44 -6.33 -0.57
C ARG A 123 -21.47 -7.61 -1.38
N ALA A 124 -20.78 -8.63 -0.90
CA ALA A 124 -20.92 -10.00 -1.39
C ALA A 124 -21.72 -10.84 -0.40
N GLU A 125 -22.01 -12.10 -0.75
CA GLU A 125 -22.80 -13.00 0.10
C GLU A 125 -22.21 -13.21 1.50
N ARG A 126 -20.87 -13.17 1.60
CA ARG A 126 -20.11 -13.49 2.82
C ARG A 126 -19.07 -12.46 3.20
N GLU A 127 -19.05 -11.31 2.54
CA GLU A 127 -18.02 -10.28 2.71
C GLU A 127 -18.66 -8.89 2.60
N LEU A 128 -18.32 -8.02 3.55
CA LEU A 128 -18.66 -6.61 3.56
C LEU A 128 -17.40 -5.78 3.69
N TYR A 129 -17.26 -4.77 2.83
CA TYR A 129 -16.18 -3.80 2.89
C TYR A 129 -16.75 -2.40 3.11
N PHE A 130 -16.28 -1.75 4.17
CA PHE A 130 -16.62 -0.39 4.55
C PHE A 130 -15.41 0.52 4.36
N GLN A 131 -15.62 1.69 3.76
CA GLN A 131 -14.58 2.69 3.54
C GLN A 131 -14.89 3.94 4.37
N GLU A 132 -13.87 4.46 5.07
CA GLU A 132 -13.95 5.71 5.81
C GLU A 132 -14.11 6.90 4.85
N GLN A 133 -14.91 7.88 5.26
CA GLN A 133 -15.17 9.11 4.54
C GLN A 133 -15.33 10.28 5.51
N TRP A 134 -14.96 11.47 5.08
CA TRP A 134 -15.26 12.71 5.79
C TRP A 134 -16.21 13.57 4.96
N ASN A 135 -17.38 13.92 5.51
CA ASN A 135 -18.40 14.69 4.78
C ASN A 135 -18.72 14.12 3.39
N ARG A 136 -18.77 12.78 3.26
CA ARG A 136 -18.98 12.04 2.00
C ARG A 136 -17.85 12.14 0.98
N VAL A 137 -16.70 12.67 1.39
CA VAL A 137 -15.46 12.69 0.59
C VAL A 137 -14.56 11.54 1.08
N PRO A 138 -14.12 10.63 0.20
CA PRO A 138 -13.23 9.52 0.55
C PRO A 138 -11.80 9.99 0.90
N LEU A 139 -11.05 9.12 1.57
CA LEU A 139 -9.66 9.35 1.95
C LEU A 139 -8.69 8.53 1.06
N SER A 140 -7.50 9.08 0.80
CA SER A 140 -6.38 8.41 0.15
C SER A 140 -5.09 8.59 0.98
N PRO A 141 -4.45 7.51 1.45
CA PRO A 141 -4.86 6.12 1.28
C PRO A 141 -6.18 5.79 1.99
N SER A 142 -6.84 4.73 1.52
CA SER A 142 -8.14 4.29 2.03
C SER A 142 -7.99 3.71 3.45
N VAL A 143 -8.79 4.23 4.38
CA VAL A 143 -9.05 3.55 5.65
C VAL A 143 -10.31 2.73 5.49
N SER A 144 -10.24 1.45 5.81
CA SER A 144 -11.36 0.53 5.60
C SER A 144 -11.55 -0.45 6.74
N ILE A 145 -12.76 -0.96 6.85
CA ILE A 145 -13.11 -2.09 7.71
C ILE A 145 -13.66 -3.18 6.81
N GLU A 146 -13.10 -4.37 6.92
CA GLU A 146 -13.53 -5.55 6.19
C GLU A 146 -14.00 -6.62 7.16
N VAL A 147 -15.09 -7.28 6.79
CA VAL A 147 -15.78 -8.26 7.61
C VAL A 147 -16.19 -9.43 6.72
N GLU A 148 -15.80 -10.65 7.10
CA GLU A 148 -16.25 -11.87 6.42
C GLU A 148 -16.92 -12.86 7.38
N PHE A 149 -17.81 -13.65 6.82
CA PHE A 149 -18.57 -14.67 7.54
C PHE A 149 -18.45 -16.04 6.88
N ASN A 150 -18.69 -17.09 7.65
CA ASN A 150 -19.00 -18.40 7.07
C ASN A 150 -20.46 -18.52 6.64
N GLU A 151 -20.83 -19.69 6.10
CA GLU A 151 -22.19 -19.97 5.63
C GLU A 151 -23.24 -19.76 6.72
N LYS A 152 -22.91 -20.09 7.97
CA LYS A 152 -23.79 -19.93 9.14
C LYS A 152 -23.89 -18.47 9.63
N GLY A 153 -23.13 -17.55 9.04
CA GLY A 153 -23.06 -16.16 9.48
C GLY A 153 -22.10 -15.93 10.64
N GLU A 154 -21.31 -16.93 11.05
CA GLU A 154 -20.30 -16.74 12.09
C GLU A 154 -19.15 -15.89 11.53
N LEU A 155 -18.71 -14.88 12.29
CA LEU A 155 -17.61 -13.99 11.91
C LEU A 155 -16.30 -14.79 11.80
N THR A 156 -15.64 -14.72 10.66
CA THR A 156 -14.39 -15.43 10.38
C THR A 156 -13.25 -14.53 9.98
N PHE A 157 -13.56 -13.29 9.59
CA PHE A 157 -12.57 -12.27 9.32
C PHE A 157 -13.09 -10.92 9.78
N TYR A 158 -12.24 -10.19 10.49
CA TYR A 158 -12.40 -8.78 10.76
C TYR A 158 -11.02 -8.14 10.60
N SER A 159 -10.96 -7.04 9.88
CA SER A 159 -9.76 -6.20 9.82
C SER A 159 -10.21 -4.74 9.70
N GLN A 160 -9.58 -3.84 10.44
CA GLN A 160 -9.79 -2.41 10.29
C GLN A 160 -8.46 -1.72 10.04
N ASN A 161 -8.34 -0.81 9.09
CA ASN A 161 -7.21 0.12 9.11
C ASN A 161 -7.45 1.16 10.22
N ILE A 162 -6.37 1.71 10.78
CA ILE A 162 -6.48 2.68 11.88
C ILE A 162 -7.15 3.97 11.39
N SER A 163 -8.29 4.31 12.01
CA SER A 163 -9.04 5.52 11.70
C SER A 163 -8.20 6.78 11.95
N VAL A 164 -8.20 7.66 10.95
CA VAL A 164 -7.48 8.95 10.98
C VAL A 164 -8.40 10.11 11.32
N LEU A 165 -9.70 9.85 11.44
CA LEU A 165 -10.70 10.83 11.88
C LEU A 165 -10.59 11.19 13.36
N SER A 166 -9.57 10.76 14.08
CA SER A 166 -9.16 11.39 15.34
C SER A 166 -8.53 12.79 15.09
N LYS A 167 -8.06 13.08 13.87
CA LYS A 167 -7.40 14.34 13.45
C LYS A 167 -8.28 15.25 12.56
N ARG A 168 -9.60 15.30 12.82
CA ARG A 168 -10.62 15.99 11.98
C ARG A 168 -10.35 17.47 11.69
N LYS A 169 -9.55 18.15 12.52
CA LYS A 169 -9.29 19.59 12.39
C LYS A 169 -8.63 19.97 11.06
N ASP A 170 -7.96 19.03 10.42
CA ASP A 170 -7.28 19.25 9.15
C ASP A 170 -8.24 19.10 7.94
N LEU A 171 -9.51 18.70 8.17
CA LEU A 171 -10.46 18.28 7.13
C LEU A 171 -11.57 19.31 6.85
N GLU A 172 -11.34 20.60 7.10
CA GLU A 172 -12.34 21.66 6.90
C GLU A 172 -11.96 22.56 5.71
N GLU A 173 -12.33 22.14 4.50
CA GLU A 173 -12.14 22.91 3.28
C GLU A 173 -13.34 22.73 2.34
N GLU A 174 -13.72 23.80 1.62
CA GLU A 174 -14.75 23.75 0.59
C GLU A 174 -14.14 23.36 -0.75
N TYR A 175 -14.70 22.36 -1.43
CA TYR A 175 -14.22 21.91 -2.73
C TYR A 175 -14.54 22.93 -3.83
N THR A 176 -13.52 23.45 -4.52
CA THR A 176 -13.67 24.50 -5.54
C THR A 176 -13.16 24.10 -6.92
N LEU A 177 -12.45 22.96 -7.03
CA LEU A 177 -11.91 22.51 -8.31
C LEU A 177 -13.03 22.12 -9.27
N SER A 178 -12.78 22.41 -10.54
CA SER A 178 -13.60 21.94 -11.65
C SER A 178 -12.72 21.72 -12.86
N LEU A 179 -13.19 20.91 -13.80
CA LEU A 179 -12.51 20.71 -15.09
C LEU A 179 -12.45 21.98 -15.98
N SER A 180 -12.98 23.12 -15.51
CA SER A 180 -12.87 24.40 -16.19
C SER A 180 -11.51 25.09 -15.87
N SER A 181 -10.94 25.79 -16.85
CA SER A 181 -9.56 26.34 -16.88
C SER A 181 -9.13 27.01 -15.57
N PRO A 182 -8.39 26.30 -14.72
CA PRO A 182 -6.92 26.25 -14.78
C PRO A 182 -6.29 24.83 -14.71
N ILE A 183 -7.10 23.77 -14.61
CA ILE A 183 -6.63 22.37 -14.56
C ILE A 183 -6.22 21.85 -15.95
N GLU A 184 -6.55 22.56 -17.03
CA GLU A 184 -6.30 22.10 -18.41
C GLU A 184 -4.83 21.81 -18.69
N ALA A 185 -3.92 22.64 -18.17
CA ALA A 185 -2.48 22.44 -18.33
C ALA A 185 -2.03 21.14 -17.63
N ILE A 186 -2.51 20.91 -16.41
CA ILE A 186 -2.23 19.69 -15.64
C ILE A 186 -2.79 18.48 -16.39
N ALA A 187 -4.06 18.52 -16.82
CA ALA A 187 -4.70 17.45 -17.56
C ALA A 187 -3.97 17.08 -18.86
N ARG A 188 -3.46 18.07 -19.60
CA ARG A 188 -2.64 17.85 -20.80
C ARG A 188 -1.31 17.18 -20.45
N GLU A 189 -0.68 17.59 -19.35
CA GLU A 189 0.57 16.98 -18.90
C GLU A 189 0.38 15.51 -18.55
N GLN A 190 -0.70 15.18 -17.83
CA GLN A 190 -1.04 13.81 -17.39
C GLN A 190 -1.47 12.86 -18.53
N VAL A 191 -1.68 13.33 -19.77
CA VAL A 191 -1.84 12.42 -20.91
C VAL A 191 -0.46 11.93 -21.35
N VAL A 192 -0.18 10.65 -21.12
CA VAL A 192 1.16 10.08 -21.26
C VAL A 192 1.11 8.76 -22.01
N LEU A 193 2.24 8.43 -22.64
CA LEU A 193 2.37 7.21 -23.43
C LEU A 193 2.71 6.03 -22.51
N ALA A 194 1.88 5.01 -22.59
CA ALA A 194 2.00 3.76 -21.88
C ALA A 194 2.23 2.60 -22.85
N LYS A 195 2.93 1.58 -22.36
CA LYS A 195 3.10 0.31 -23.04
C LYS A 195 2.53 -0.78 -22.15
N PHE A 196 1.53 -1.48 -22.65
CA PHE A 196 0.93 -2.60 -21.94
C PHE A 196 1.22 -3.88 -22.68
N PRO A 197 1.70 -4.90 -21.99
CA PRO A 197 1.94 -6.17 -22.63
C PRO A 197 0.59 -6.91 -22.80
N GLN A 198 0.46 -7.71 -23.85
CA GLN A 198 -0.69 -8.56 -24.20
C GLN A 198 -0.21 -9.95 -24.63
N ASP A 199 -1.14 -10.91 -24.75
CA ASP A 199 -0.83 -12.30 -25.11
C ASP A 199 -0.09 -12.44 -26.45
N ASP A 200 -0.29 -11.50 -27.39
CA ASP A 200 0.28 -11.52 -28.75
C ASP A 200 1.31 -10.39 -29.02
N GLY A 201 1.75 -9.65 -28.00
CA GLY A 201 2.75 -8.60 -28.13
C GLY A 201 2.55 -7.45 -27.15
N THR A 202 2.88 -6.23 -27.56
CA THR A 202 2.69 -5.02 -26.74
C THR A 202 1.72 -4.06 -27.41
N ILE A 203 0.75 -3.52 -26.68
CA ILE A 203 -0.05 -2.37 -27.13
C ILE A 203 0.57 -1.09 -26.59
N ILE A 204 0.63 -0.07 -27.43
CA ILE A 204 1.09 1.27 -27.04
C ILE A 204 -0.11 2.19 -27.06
N VAL A 205 -0.33 2.92 -25.98
CA VAL A 205 -1.53 3.73 -25.80
C VAL A 205 -1.19 5.10 -25.19
N TYR A 206 -2.03 6.09 -25.45
CA TYR A 206 -2.12 7.27 -24.60
C TYR A 206 -3.17 7.03 -23.53
N GLY A 207 -2.77 7.12 -22.26
CA GLY A 207 -3.65 7.08 -21.10
C GLY A 207 -3.46 8.30 -20.21
N VAL A 208 -4.26 8.38 -19.15
CA VAL A 208 -4.08 9.40 -18.10
C VAL A 208 -3.35 8.77 -16.92
N GLU A 209 -2.30 9.43 -16.44
CA GLU A 209 -1.69 9.10 -15.15
C GLU A 209 -2.59 9.64 -14.03
N GLU A 210 -3.03 8.77 -13.13
CA GLU A 210 -3.79 9.17 -11.95
C GLU A 210 -2.99 10.19 -11.13
N THR A 211 -3.59 11.34 -10.84
CA THR A 211 -2.95 12.36 -10.01
C THR A 211 -3.93 13.07 -9.08
N PHE A 212 -3.45 13.52 -7.93
CA PHE A 212 -4.23 14.34 -7.00
C PHE A 212 -3.86 15.80 -7.16
N ILE A 213 -4.82 16.64 -7.55
CA ILE A 213 -4.64 18.08 -7.72
C ILE A 213 -5.10 18.77 -6.43
N ARG A 214 -4.24 19.57 -5.79
CA ARG A 214 -4.62 20.30 -4.57
C ARG A 214 -5.78 21.24 -4.85
N ASN A 215 -6.72 21.35 -3.91
CA ASN A 215 -7.90 22.20 -4.08
C ASN A 215 -7.56 23.69 -4.24
N ASP A 216 -6.43 24.14 -3.69
CA ASP A 216 -5.91 25.50 -3.86
C ASP A 216 -5.16 25.74 -5.18
N GLN A 217 -5.10 24.73 -6.06
CA GLN A 217 -4.47 24.75 -7.39
C GLN A 217 -2.95 25.02 -7.39
N LYS A 218 -2.27 24.96 -6.23
CA LYS A 218 -0.84 25.24 -6.15
C LYS A 218 0.07 24.05 -6.48
N GLY A 219 -0.50 22.95 -6.95
CA GLY A 219 0.27 21.79 -7.40
C GLY A 219 -0.49 20.48 -7.27
N THR A 220 0.25 19.39 -7.40
CA THR A 220 -0.23 18.02 -7.25
C THR A 220 0.36 17.37 -6.01
N VAL A 221 -0.39 16.46 -5.39
CA VAL A 221 0.13 15.55 -4.37
C VAL A 221 0.51 14.25 -5.08
N PRO A 222 1.78 13.83 -5.01
CA PRO A 222 2.18 12.57 -5.63
C PRO A 222 1.50 11.40 -4.91
N PHE A 223 1.16 10.35 -5.67
CA PHE A 223 0.74 9.09 -5.09
C PHE A 223 1.96 8.39 -4.50
N ILE A 224 2.28 8.70 -3.23
CA ILE A 224 3.35 8.04 -2.49
C ILE A 224 2.70 7.06 -1.51
N LEU A 225 2.89 5.77 -1.77
CA LEU A 225 2.53 4.69 -0.85
C LEU A 225 3.61 4.44 0.21
N ASP A 226 4.80 5.04 0.04
CA ASP A 226 5.94 4.78 0.91
C ASP A 226 5.71 5.37 2.30
N LYS A 227 5.80 4.51 3.31
CA LYS A 227 5.80 4.91 4.72
C LYS A 227 7.14 5.57 5.06
N GLY A 228 7.13 6.51 6.02
CA GLY A 228 8.33 7.20 6.50
C GLY A 228 8.64 8.51 5.76
N ILE A 229 9.73 9.16 6.16
CA ILE A 229 10.12 10.47 5.64
C ILE A 229 11.13 10.27 4.50
N PRO A 230 10.74 10.47 3.22
CA PRO A 230 11.67 10.30 2.12
C PRO A 230 12.74 11.39 2.14
N LYS A 231 13.99 10.99 1.89
CA LYS A 231 15.10 11.91 1.63
C LYS A 231 15.24 12.08 0.13
N ILE A 232 14.83 13.23 -0.38
CA ILE A 232 15.00 13.60 -1.78
C ILE A 232 16.49 13.83 -2.07
N VAL A 233 17.01 13.18 -3.11
CA VAL A 233 18.43 13.26 -3.50
C VAL A 233 18.60 13.84 -4.90
N ASN A 234 17.86 13.34 -5.90
CA ASN A 234 17.95 13.74 -7.31
C ASN A 234 19.40 13.84 -7.84
N LYS A 235 20.16 12.75 -7.73
CA LYS A 235 21.57 12.70 -8.13
C LYS A 235 21.80 11.69 -9.25
N GLU A 236 22.44 12.14 -10.33
CA GLU A 236 22.90 11.27 -11.41
C GLU A 236 24.01 10.34 -10.90
N ILE A 237 23.94 9.07 -11.31
CA ILE A 237 24.88 8.04 -10.89
C ILE A 237 25.87 7.78 -12.03
N VAL A 238 27.12 8.17 -11.81
CA VAL A 238 28.20 8.05 -12.80
C VAL A 238 29.34 7.23 -12.20
N TRP A 239 29.87 6.31 -13.00
CA TRP A 239 31.07 5.55 -12.69
C TRP A 239 32.00 5.40 -13.90
N GLN A 240 33.30 5.21 -13.64
CA GLN A 240 34.32 5.08 -14.68
C GLN A 240 34.74 3.62 -14.93
N ASN A 241 34.76 2.79 -13.89
CA ASN A 241 35.23 1.41 -13.97
C ASN A 241 34.04 0.45 -13.94
N THR A 242 34.10 -0.62 -14.74
CA THR A 242 33.13 -1.71 -14.69
C THR A 242 33.65 -2.83 -13.79
N LYS A 243 32.80 -3.39 -12.94
CA LYS A 243 33.15 -4.56 -12.14
C LYS A 243 32.51 -5.79 -12.79
N ARG A 244 33.33 -6.76 -13.21
CA ARG A 244 32.85 -8.05 -13.70
C ARG A 244 32.67 -8.98 -12.51
N ASP A 245 31.57 -8.79 -11.80
CA ASP A 245 31.16 -9.65 -10.70
C ASP A 245 29.65 -9.87 -10.79
N ASN A 246 29.17 -10.99 -10.26
CA ASN A 246 27.74 -11.29 -10.25
C ASN A 246 27.17 -10.89 -8.89
N PHE A 247 26.10 -10.10 -8.91
CA PHE A 247 25.38 -9.78 -7.69
C PHE A 247 24.51 -10.96 -7.25
N GLU A 248 24.72 -11.45 -6.03
CA GLU A 248 23.89 -12.47 -5.40
C GLU A 248 22.84 -11.80 -4.49
N ARG A 249 21.56 -12.02 -4.79
CA ARG A 249 20.45 -11.50 -3.97
C ARG A 249 20.37 -12.28 -2.67
N LYS A 250 20.20 -11.57 -1.56
CA LYS A 250 19.93 -12.16 -0.24
C LYS A 250 18.45 -12.03 0.12
N TYR A 251 17.97 -12.93 0.96
CA TYR A 251 16.63 -12.83 1.53
C TYR A 251 16.53 -11.58 2.41
N LEU A 252 15.45 -10.83 2.25
CA LEU A 252 15.10 -9.72 3.13
C LEU A 252 14.47 -10.31 4.41
N GLN A 253 14.88 -9.79 5.56
CA GLN A 253 14.32 -10.16 6.85
C GLN A 253 13.33 -9.08 7.27
N TRP A 254 12.05 -9.43 7.24
CA TRP A 254 10.96 -8.55 7.63
C TRP A 254 10.59 -8.93 9.07
N ASP A 255 11.35 -8.42 10.04
CA ASP A 255 11.07 -8.66 11.46
C ASP A 255 10.84 -7.35 12.20
N ASP A 256 9.58 -7.08 12.50
CA ASP A 256 9.14 -5.95 13.31
C ASP A 256 8.86 -6.38 14.76
N GLU A 257 9.33 -7.56 15.18
CA GLU A 257 9.18 -8.02 16.56
C GLU A 257 9.88 -7.07 17.55
N VAL A 258 9.21 -6.79 18.66
CA VAL A 258 9.70 -5.88 19.69
C VAL A 258 9.61 -6.49 21.08
N SER A 259 10.51 -6.08 21.95
CA SER A 259 10.46 -6.48 23.36
C SER A 259 9.24 -5.87 24.07
N VAL A 260 8.82 -6.49 25.17
CA VAL A 260 7.72 -5.97 26.00
C VAL A 260 8.09 -4.60 26.57
N GLU A 261 9.35 -4.43 26.98
CA GLU A 261 9.89 -3.21 27.53
C GLU A 261 9.87 -2.07 26.51
N ASP A 262 10.32 -2.32 25.28
CA ASP A 262 10.32 -1.32 24.20
C ASP A 262 8.90 -0.91 23.80
N ALA A 263 8.00 -1.90 23.68
CA ALA A 263 6.61 -1.66 23.32
C ALA A 263 5.88 -0.80 24.36
N TYR A 264 6.01 -1.12 25.65
CA TYR A 264 5.39 -0.33 26.72
C TYR A 264 6.09 1.02 26.96
N SER A 265 7.36 1.15 26.61
CA SER A 265 8.10 2.42 26.65
C SER A 265 7.88 3.29 25.41
N ARG A 266 7.14 2.79 24.42
CA ARG A 266 6.84 3.48 23.15
C ARG A 266 8.10 3.91 22.39
N VAL A 267 9.09 3.01 22.31
CA VAL A 267 10.34 3.24 21.54
C VAL A 267 10.03 3.40 20.05
N PRO A 268 10.25 4.57 19.44
CA PRO A 268 9.83 4.86 18.06
C PRO A 268 10.29 3.82 17.04
N HIS A 269 9.54 3.69 15.97
CA HIS A 269 9.90 2.86 14.83
C HIS A 269 11.24 3.34 14.22
N PRO A 270 12.20 2.46 13.91
CA PRO A 270 13.46 2.83 13.26
C PRO A 270 13.23 3.61 11.96
N ASP A 271 12.22 3.19 11.19
CA ASP A 271 11.80 3.85 9.96
C ASP A 271 11.27 5.29 10.14
N SER A 272 10.90 5.69 11.36
CA SER A 272 10.49 7.08 11.63
C SER A 272 11.69 8.04 11.70
N LEU A 273 12.92 7.51 11.77
CA LEU A 273 14.12 8.33 11.82
C LEU A 273 14.37 9.00 10.46
N PRO A 274 14.84 10.25 10.42
CA PRO A 274 15.25 10.86 9.15
C PRO A 274 16.50 10.15 8.60
N ILE A 275 16.63 10.13 7.28
CA ILE A 275 17.86 9.65 6.62
C ILE A 275 18.87 10.79 6.59
N THR A 276 20.06 10.51 7.12
CA THR A 276 21.18 11.46 7.23
C THR A 276 21.97 11.55 5.93
N ASP A 277 22.73 12.63 5.76
CA ASP A 277 23.60 12.78 4.58
C ASP A 277 24.74 11.74 4.57
N GLU A 278 25.21 11.30 5.73
CA GLU A 278 26.20 10.21 5.84
C GLU A 278 25.63 8.88 5.31
N GLU A 279 24.39 8.55 5.64
CA GLU A 279 23.70 7.36 5.11
C GLU A 279 23.50 7.47 3.60
N VAL A 280 23.16 8.66 3.09
CA VAL A 280 23.06 8.91 1.64
C VAL A 280 24.39 8.61 0.96
N GLU A 281 25.52 9.07 1.51
CA GLU A 281 26.85 8.82 0.95
C GLU A 281 27.21 7.33 0.93
N LYS A 282 26.94 6.60 2.01
CA LYS A 282 27.15 5.14 2.08
C LYS A 282 26.29 4.40 1.06
N CYS A 283 25.00 4.73 0.99
CA CYS A 283 24.08 4.12 0.04
C CYS A 283 24.50 4.39 -1.41
N MET A 284 24.91 5.62 -1.71
CA MET A 284 25.40 5.98 -3.05
C MET A 284 26.58 5.12 -3.47
N GLN A 285 27.52 4.83 -2.55
CA GLN A 285 28.65 3.96 -2.85
C GLN A 285 28.20 2.53 -3.14
N GLY A 286 27.34 1.93 -2.31
CA GLY A 286 26.81 0.59 -2.53
C GLY A 286 26.00 0.47 -3.82
N ILE A 287 25.19 1.48 -4.15
CA ILE A 287 24.42 1.54 -5.40
C ILE A 287 25.37 1.59 -6.61
N ILE A 288 26.42 2.41 -6.57
CA ILE A 288 27.42 2.48 -7.65
C ILE A 288 28.04 1.11 -7.89
N GLU A 289 28.48 0.44 -6.83
CA GLU A 289 29.09 -0.89 -6.93
C GLU A 289 28.12 -1.93 -7.52
N PHE A 290 26.86 -1.91 -7.09
CA PHE A 290 25.82 -2.76 -7.64
C PHE A 290 25.56 -2.50 -9.14
N LEU A 291 25.39 -1.24 -9.54
CA LEU A 291 25.13 -0.88 -10.94
C LEU A 291 26.32 -1.20 -11.85
N GLN A 292 27.56 -1.06 -11.34
CA GLN A 292 28.77 -1.49 -12.05
C GLN A 292 28.79 -2.97 -12.38
N MET A 293 28.15 -3.82 -11.55
CA MET A 293 28.04 -5.26 -11.75
C MET A 293 26.87 -5.61 -12.68
N LYS A 294 25.68 -5.08 -12.40
CA LYS A 294 24.43 -5.47 -13.08
C LYS A 294 24.25 -4.75 -14.44
N TYR A 295 24.64 -3.49 -14.54
CA TYR A 295 24.49 -2.67 -15.75
C TYR A 295 25.79 -1.94 -16.13
N PRO A 296 26.91 -2.64 -16.36
CA PRO A 296 28.24 -2.05 -16.48
C PRO A 296 28.37 -0.92 -17.52
N HIS A 297 27.54 -0.95 -18.56
CA HIS A 297 27.56 0.00 -19.69
C HIS A 297 26.52 1.14 -19.57
N GLU A 298 25.90 1.31 -18.40
CA GLU A 298 24.83 2.28 -18.17
C GLU A 298 25.21 3.45 -17.25
N SER A 299 26.50 3.73 -17.12
CA SER A 299 27.00 4.90 -16.39
C SER A 299 26.33 6.19 -16.90
N GLY A 300 25.84 7.03 -15.98
CA GLY A 300 25.13 8.28 -16.27
C GLY A 300 23.69 8.10 -16.75
N LYS A 301 23.19 6.87 -16.94
CA LYS A 301 21.80 6.62 -17.36
C LYS A 301 20.82 6.57 -16.19
N TRP A 302 21.30 6.43 -14.96
CA TRP A 302 20.48 6.24 -13.76
C TRP A 302 20.56 7.46 -12.85
N MET A 303 19.42 7.82 -12.27
CA MET A 303 19.29 8.89 -11.27
C MET A 303 18.69 8.32 -9.99
N LEU A 304 19.36 8.53 -8.85
CA LEU A 304 18.75 8.30 -7.55
C LEU A 304 17.79 9.46 -7.26
N LYS A 305 16.49 9.17 -7.19
CA LYS A 305 15.46 10.20 -6.95
C LYS A 305 15.34 10.48 -5.46
N TYR A 306 15.16 9.44 -4.67
CA TYR A 306 15.02 9.53 -3.22
C TYR A 306 15.39 8.22 -2.53
N LEU A 307 15.64 8.32 -1.23
CA LEU A 307 15.75 7.20 -0.31
C LEU A 307 14.56 7.23 0.65
N ASN A 308 14.03 6.07 1.01
CA ASN A 308 13.08 5.88 2.11
C ASN A 308 13.59 4.79 3.05
N ARG A 309 13.19 4.85 4.33
CA ARG A 309 13.49 3.79 5.29
C ARG A 309 12.22 3.01 5.54
N GLU A 310 12.28 1.71 5.36
CA GLU A 310 11.14 0.81 5.48
C GLU A 310 11.60 -0.59 5.89
N ASN A 311 10.94 -1.15 6.90
CA ASN A 311 11.26 -2.42 7.55
C ASN A 311 12.74 -2.54 7.92
N SER A 312 13.31 -1.47 8.49
CA SER A 312 14.73 -1.36 8.87
C SER A 312 15.74 -1.42 7.71
N TYR A 313 15.30 -1.33 6.46
CA TYR A 313 16.15 -1.19 5.28
C TYR A 313 16.05 0.21 4.68
N LEU A 314 17.11 0.61 3.98
CA LEU A 314 17.08 1.78 3.12
C LEU A 314 16.68 1.35 1.71
N HIS A 315 15.59 1.92 1.22
CA HIS A 315 15.03 1.69 -0.10
C HIS A 315 15.48 2.83 -1.01
N ALA A 316 16.19 2.49 -2.08
CA ALA A 316 16.65 3.46 -3.07
C ALA A 316 15.86 3.36 -4.36
N ASN A 317 15.16 4.45 -4.69
CA ASN A 317 14.33 4.56 -5.87
C ASN A 317 15.11 5.22 -7.01
N LEU A 318 15.49 4.41 -7.99
CA LEU A 318 16.25 4.82 -9.16
C LEU A 318 15.35 4.89 -10.39
N GLU A 319 15.55 5.93 -11.19
CA GLU A 319 14.87 6.10 -12.48
C GLU A 319 15.89 6.34 -13.58
N LYS A 320 15.62 5.81 -14.77
CA LYS A 320 16.47 6.03 -15.94
C LYS A 320 16.21 7.43 -16.54
N THR A 321 17.26 8.24 -16.70
CA THR A 321 17.20 9.67 -17.08
C THR A 321 16.47 9.94 -18.41
N ALA A 322 16.40 8.95 -19.31
CA ALA A 322 15.83 9.10 -20.65
C ALA A 322 14.35 8.68 -20.78
N SER A 323 13.71 8.16 -19.74
CA SER A 323 12.33 7.66 -19.88
C SER A 323 11.29 8.78 -19.73
N LYS A 324 10.44 8.94 -20.76
CA LYS A 324 9.22 9.78 -20.73
C LYS A 324 7.94 8.95 -20.88
N SER A 325 7.95 7.71 -20.38
CA SER A 325 6.79 6.82 -20.39
C SER A 325 6.28 6.57 -18.97
N LEU A 326 4.97 6.30 -18.83
CA LEU A 326 4.33 5.75 -17.62
C LEU A 326 5.09 4.56 -17.03
N PHE A 327 5.80 3.82 -17.88
CA PHE A 327 6.62 2.67 -17.51
C PHE A 327 8.11 3.01 -17.60
N ALA A 328 8.52 4.11 -17.00
CA ALA A 328 9.95 4.36 -16.84
C ALA A 328 10.65 3.14 -16.25
N GLU A 329 11.83 2.83 -16.80
CA GLU A 329 12.72 1.84 -16.22
C GLU A 329 13.08 2.32 -14.81
N LYS A 330 12.49 1.65 -13.81
CA LYS A 330 12.68 1.91 -12.39
C LYS A 330 13.33 0.71 -11.74
N ILE A 331 14.29 0.98 -10.85
CA ILE A 331 14.88 -0.04 -9.99
C ILE A 331 14.67 0.41 -8.55
N LEU A 332 14.10 -0.49 -7.74
CA LEU A 332 14.08 -0.39 -6.30
C LEU A 332 15.23 -1.23 -5.75
N ILE A 333 16.17 -0.60 -5.04
CA ILE A 333 17.31 -1.27 -4.42
C ILE A 333 17.12 -1.28 -2.90
N PHE A 334 17.33 -2.44 -2.28
CA PHE A 334 17.25 -2.62 -0.82
C PHE A 334 18.66 -2.64 -0.25
N LEU A 335 18.92 -1.75 0.70
CA LEU A 335 20.21 -1.58 1.37
C LEU A 335 20.10 -1.82 2.88
N ASP A 336 21.12 -2.43 3.46
CA ASP A 336 21.28 -2.48 4.92
C ASP A 336 21.70 -1.12 5.51
N ASN A 337 21.80 -1.05 6.84
CA ASN A 337 22.16 0.19 7.56
C ASN A 337 23.61 0.63 7.28
N GLU A 338 24.45 -0.28 6.79
CA GLU A 338 25.82 -0.03 6.36
C GLU A 338 25.91 0.49 4.92
N GLY A 339 24.80 0.49 4.17
CA GLY A 339 24.73 0.92 2.77
C GLY A 339 25.13 -0.16 1.77
N ASN A 340 25.17 -1.43 2.16
CA ASN A 340 25.40 -2.55 1.24
C ASN A 340 24.09 -2.93 0.56
N VAL A 341 24.16 -3.23 -0.74
CA VAL A 341 22.98 -3.72 -1.48
C VAL A 341 22.71 -5.18 -1.12
N ILE A 342 21.51 -5.45 -0.62
CA ILE A 342 21.05 -6.78 -0.17
C ILE A 342 20.16 -7.44 -1.22
N ASN A 343 19.28 -6.64 -1.85
CA ASN A 343 18.35 -7.12 -2.85
C ASN A 343 17.96 -5.98 -3.81
N TYR A 344 17.28 -6.31 -4.90
CA TYR A 344 16.70 -5.32 -5.81
C TYR A 344 15.51 -5.88 -6.57
N MET A 345 14.63 -4.97 -6.98
CA MET A 345 13.56 -5.21 -7.93
C MET A 345 13.75 -4.29 -9.12
N ASP A 346 13.99 -4.88 -10.29
CA ASP A 346 13.96 -4.17 -11.56
C ASP A 346 12.59 -4.41 -12.20
N LYS A 347 11.86 -3.31 -12.43
CA LYS A 347 10.53 -3.35 -13.03
C LYS A 347 10.57 -4.02 -14.41
N LYS A 348 11.60 -3.76 -15.22
CA LYS A 348 11.73 -4.36 -16.55
C LYS A 348 11.96 -5.87 -16.46
N ASP A 349 12.94 -6.30 -15.66
CA ASP A 349 13.20 -7.73 -15.44
C ASP A 349 11.96 -8.49 -14.93
N LEU A 350 11.10 -7.84 -14.13
CA LEU A 350 9.85 -8.42 -13.65
C LEU A 350 8.83 -8.59 -14.79
N TRP A 351 8.64 -7.54 -15.61
CA TRP A 351 7.74 -7.60 -16.76
C TRP A 351 8.17 -8.62 -17.81
N ASP A 352 9.46 -8.64 -18.16
CA ASP A 352 10.02 -9.56 -19.15
C ASP A 352 9.79 -11.04 -18.72
N LYS A 353 9.85 -11.33 -17.42
CA LYS A 353 9.59 -12.67 -16.86
C LYS A 353 8.12 -13.08 -16.86
N ILE A 354 7.22 -12.12 -16.69
CA ILE A 354 5.77 -12.40 -16.64
C ILE A 354 5.25 -12.63 -18.06
N MET A 355 5.78 -11.91 -19.05
CA MET A 355 5.10 -11.75 -20.34
C MET A 355 5.70 -12.53 -21.52
N ASP A 356 6.80 -13.29 -21.37
CA ASP A 356 7.53 -13.97 -22.46
C ASP A 356 7.60 -13.10 -23.74
N THR A 357 7.83 -11.80 -23.55
CA THR A 357 7.65 -10.81 -24.61
C THR A 357 8.71 -11.03 -25.67
N LYS A 358 8.28 -11.42 -26.88
CA LYS A 358 9.11 -11.35 -28.08
C LYS A 358 9.44 -9.88 -28.33
N ASP A 359 10.68 -9.62 -28.75
CA ASP A 359 11.13 -8.26 -29.11
C ASP A 359 10.07 -7.54 -29.95
N ASP A 360 9.56 -6.42 -29.41
CA ASP A 360 8.53 -5.61 -30.06
C ASP A 360 9.03 -5.14 -31.43
N GLU A 361 8.27 -5.44 -32.49
CA GLU A 361 8.37 -4.68 -33.72
C GLU A 361 8.11 -3.20 -33.40
N GLN A 362 8.89 -2.29 -34.01
CA GLN A 362 8.69 -0.86 -33.83
C GLN A 362 7.29 -0.46 -34.29
N LYS A 363 6.35 -0.34 -33.35
CA LYS A 363 5.00 0.16 -33.62
C LYS A 363 5.04 1.63 -34.00
N GLU A 364 4.36 1.97 -35.09
CA GLU A 364 4.29 3.33 -35.60
C GLU A 364 3.27 4.15 -34.77
N ILE A 365 3.75 5.19 -34.10
CA ILE A 365 2.88 6.14 -33.36
C ILE A 365 2.24 7.08 -34.39
N LYS A 366 0.97 6.83 -34.75
CA LYS A 366 0.21 7.63 -35.73
C LYS A 366 -0.60 8.75 -35.09
N VAL A 367 -0.96 8.59 -33.82
CA VAL A 367 -1.72 9.58 -33.04
C VAL A 367 -0.77 10.48 -32.28
N SER A 368 -1.00 11.80 -32.33
CA SER A 368 -0.24 12.75 -31.50
C SER A 368 -0.80 12.84 -30.08
N LYS A 369 0.02 13.23 -29.10
CA LYS A 369 -0.43 13.50 -27.72
C LYS A 369 -1.60 14.50 -27.66
N GLU A 370 -1.58 15.54 -28.49
CA GLU A 370 -2.67 16.53 -28.56
C GLU A 370 -3.96 15.95 -29.13
N GLU A 371 -3.87 15.08 -30.14
CA GLU A 371 -5.04 14.38 -30.66
C GLU A 371 -5.62 13.42 -29.60
N ALA A 372 -4.76 12.65 -28.94
CA ALA A 372 -5.19 11.76 -27.86
C ALA A 372 -5.83 12.53 -26.69
N TYR A 373 -5.25 13.65 -26.29
CA TYR A 373 -5.83 14.54 -25.27
C TYR A 373 -7.25 14.96 -25.63
N ASN A 374 -7.48 15.43 -26.87
CA ASN A 374 -8.81 15.86 -27.30
C ASN A 374 -9.82 14.70 -27.33
N LYS A 375 -9.37 13.49 -27.67
CA LYS A 375 -10.19 12.27 -27.64
C LYS A 375 -10.54 11.82 -26.22
N LEU A 376 -9.62 11.96 -25.27
CA LEU A 376 -9.82 11.56 -23.87
C LEU A 376 -10.58 12.59 -23.03
N LYS A 377 -10.50 13.88 -23.40
CA LYS A 377 -11.10 14.99 -22.64
C LYS A 377 -12.56 14.79 -22.20
N PRO A 378 -13.47 14.23 -23.02
CA PRO A 378 -14.85 13.98 -22.60
C PRO A 378 -14.99 12.94 -21.48
N TYR A 379 -13.96 12.12 -21.24
CA TYR A 379 -13.96 11.00 -20.29
C TYR A 379 -13.18 11.30 -19.01
N PHE A 380 -12.58 12.49 -18.90
CA PHE A 380 -11.87 12.88 -17.69
C PHE A 380 -12.82 12.99 -16.50
N THR A 381 -12.37 12.45 -15.38
CA THR A 381 -13.06 12.56 -14.10
C THR A 381 -12.24 13.43 -13.16
N LEU A 382 -12.94 14.18 -12.32
CA LEU A 382 -12.34 14.95 -11.25
C LEU A 382 -13.19 14.77 -10.00
N THR A 383 -12.71 13.93 -9.09
CA THR A 383 -13.48 13.51 -7.91
C THR A 383 -12.83 14.06 -6.64
N PRO A 384 -13.60 14.65 -5.69
CA PRO A 384 -13.02 15.12 -4.43
C PRO A 384 -12.47 13.95 -3.60
N TYR A 385 -11.28 14.13 -3.05
CA TYR A 385 -10.61 13.20 -2.13
C TYR A 385 -9.86 13.99 -1.06
N TYR A 386 -9.86 13.50 0.18
CA TYR A 386 -8.85 13.91 1.15
C TYR A 386 -7.61 13.05 0.96
N VAL A 387 -6.47 13.68 0.75
CA VAL A 387 -5.20 12.99 0.51
C VAL A 387 -4.25 13.32 1.64
N PHE A 388 -3.56 12.33 2.18
CA PHE A 388 -2.49 12.59 3.13
C PHE A 388 -1.26 13.12 2.40
N ASP A 389 -0.92 14.38 2.64
CA ASP A 389 0.27 15.03 2.10
C ASP A 389 1.41 14.84 3.10
N SER A 390 2.36 13.95 2.77
CA SER A 390 3.52 13.66 3.60
C SER A 390 4.48 14.84 3.72
N GLY A 391 4.48 15.78 2.76
CA GLY A 391 5.30 16.99 2.82
C GLY A 391 4.82 17.97 3.88
N ASP A 392 3.49 18.14 3.99
CA ASP A 392 2.85 19.01 4.99
C ASP A 392 2.44 18.26 6.28
N ASN A 393 2.60 16.93 6.32
CA ASN A 393 2.17 16.01 7.38
C ASN A 393 0.70 16.23 7.81
N LYS A 394 -0.20 16.39 6.83
CA LYS A 394 -1.62 16.67 7.07
C LYS A 394 -2.50 16.14 5.94
N TRP A 395 -3.79 16.02 6.22
CA TRP A 395 -4.78 15.75 5.19
C TRP A 395 -5.10 17.03 4.41
N VAL A 396 -5.20 16.92 3.09
CA VAL A 396 -5.51 18.04 2.20
C VAL A 396 -6.62 17.65 1.22
N LEU A 397 -7.55 18.57 0.97
CA LEU A 397 -8.60 18.33 -0.02
C LEU A 397 -8.01 18.45 -1.43
N CYS A 398 -8.24 17.43 -2.25
CA CYS A 398 -7.75 17.34 -3.62
C CYS A 398 -8.85 16.91 -4.57
N GLY A 399 -8.65 17.16 -5.87
CA GLY A 399 -9.37 16.49 -6.95
C GLY A 399 -8.52 15.36 -7.50
N LYS A 400 -8.99 14.12 -7.38
CA LYS A 400 -8.45 12.96 -8.10
C LYS A 400 -8.77 13.14 -9.58
N PHE A 401 -7.76 13.40 -10.40
CA PHE A 401 -7.85 13.49 -11.85
C PHE A 401 -7.51 12.13 -12.45
N ASP A 402 -8.47 11.56 -13.18
CA ASP A 402 -8.40 10.17 -13.65
C ASP A 402 -9.20 9.97 -14.95
N CYS A 403 -8.93 8.88 -15.67
CA CYS A 403 -9.64 8.51 -16.89
C CYS A 403 -9.60 6.99 -17.12
N ASP A 404 -10.78 6.36 -17.12
CA ASP A 404 -10.95 4.91 -17.38
C ASP A 404 -10.76 4.52 -18.86
N TYR A 405 -10.34 5.46 -19.72
CA TYR A 405 -10.21 5.29 -21.16
C TYR A 405 -8.78 5.57 -21.63
N PHE A 406 -8.39 4.92 -22.72
CA PHE A 406 -7.12 5.15 -23.41
C PHE A 406 -7.33 5.29 -24.92
N VAL A 407 -6.32 5.81 -25.62
CA VAL A 407 -6.28 5.90 -27.08
C VAL A 407 -5.16 5.02 -27.61
N ASP A 408 -5.50 4.06 -28.46
CA ASP A 408 -4.51 3.25 -29.17
C ASP A 408 -3.71 4.11 -30.15
N VAL A 409 -2.38 4.00 -30.14
CA VAL A 409 -1.53 4.90 -30.95
C VAL A 409 -1.51 4.59 -32.45
N GLU A 410 -1.90 3.38 -32.85
CA GLU A 410 -1.84 2.89 -34.24
C GLU A 410 -3.17 3.13 -34.98
N SER A 411 -4.29 2.89 -34.32
CA SER A 411 -5.66 3.02 -34.84
C SER A 411 -6.29 4.36 -34.46
N GLY A 412 -5.91 4.93 -33.31
CA GLY A 412 -6.56 6.10 -32.73
C GLY A 412 -7.94 5.82 -32.15
N GLU A 413 -8.31 4.55 -31.95
CA GLU A 413 -9.54 4.15 -31.28
C GLU A 413 -9.48 4.44 -29.78
N VAL A 414 -10.64 4.75 -29.20
CA VAL A 414 -10.80 5.01 -27.76
C VAL A 414 -11.48 3.82 -27.12
N SER A 415 -10.84 3.22 -26.12
CA SER A 415 -11.32 2.01 -25.44
C SER A 415 -11.23 2.15 -23.92
N ARG A 416 -12.04 1.38 -23.19
CA ARG A 416 -12.00 1.34 -21.72
C ARG A 416 -10.86 0.44 -21.25
N LEU A 417 -10.20 0.83 -20.17
CA LEU A 417 -9.11 0.06 -19.54
C LEU A 417 -9.59 -1.36 -19.16
N GLU A 418 -10.76 -1.47 -18.50
CA GLU A 418 -11.34 -2.74 -18.03
C GLU A 418 -11.63 -3.74 -19.17
N ASP A 419 -11.95 -3.24 -20.37
CA ASP A 419 -12.32 -4.10 -21.50
C ASP A 419 -11.08 -4.66 -22.24
N SER A 420 -9.91 -4.04 -22.04
CA SER A 420 -8.72 -4.26 -22.88
C SER A 420 -7.52 -4.82 -22.11
N PHE A 421 -7.52 -4.67 -20.78
CA PHE A 421 -6.48 -5.17 -19.92
C PHE A 421 -7.11 -6.11 -18.90
N LEU A 422 -6.61 -7.35 -18.85
CA LEU A 422 -6.86 -8.23 -17.69
C LEU A 422 -6.13 -7.60 -16.51
N ILE A 423 -6.81 -6.70 -15.81
CA ILE A 423 -6.36 -6.19 -14.52
C ILE A 423 -6.57 -7.36 -13.54
N TYR A 424 -5.51 -8.13 -13.30
CA TYR A 424 -5.48 -9.17 -12.26
C TYR A 424 -5.37 -8.54 -10.87
#